data_AF-A0A8E0RL71-F1
#
_entry.id   AF-A0A8E0RL71-F1
#
_cell.length_a   1.000
_cell.length_b   1.000
_cell.length_c   1.000
_cell.angle_alpha   90.00
_cell.angle_beta   90.00
_cell.angle_gamma   90.00
#
_symmetry.space_group_name_H-M   'P 1'
#
loop_
_entity.id
_entity.type
_entity.pdbx_description
1 polymer ?
#
loop_
_entity_poly.entity_id
_entity_poly.type
_entity_poly.pdbx_seq_one_letter_code
_entity_poly.pdbx_strand_id
1 'polypeptide(L)'
;MRSGDFTLRCWIRGLKTTPGNHRQKISYKTRYHWLLDLQKSRQRARYPWIPREPPTKAEINGQLVELPEMTLEYIVPKNLAQSELKPYVEWRAETPMTPPLTARRLFDQKYFSSIQEMNEQGMEKDEIIKRIQSR
;
A
#
# COMPACT_ATOMS: atom_id res chain seq x y z
N MET A 1 9.33 -44.04 -27.21
CA MET A 1 8.08 -44.33 -26.48
C MET A 1 8.43 -44.65 -25.04
N ARG A 2 7.65 -44.11 -24.10
CA ARG A 2 7.61 -44.33 -22.64
C ARG A 2 8.63 -43.57 -21.78
N SER A 3 8.13 -42.42 -21.33
CA SER A 3 8.57 -41.63 -20.19
C SER A 3 8.75 -42.47 -18.93
N GLY A 4 9.91 -42.35 -18.30
CA GLY A 4 10.13 -42.83 -16.93
C GLY A 4 9.48 -41.89 -15.93
N ASP A 5 8.64 -42.43 -15.06
CA ASP A 5 7.91 -41.70 -14.04
C ASP A 5 8.84 -41.17 -12.94
N PHE A 6 8.90 -39.84 -12.80
CA PHE A 6 9.48 -39.19 -11.63
C PHE A 6 8.46 -39.24 -10.47
N THR A 7 8.77 -40.02 -9.43
CA THR A 7 7.96 -40.05 -8.20
C THR A 7 8.62 -39.19 -7.13
N LEU A 8 8.16 -37.95 -6.99
CA LEU A 8 8.40 -37.15 -5.79
C LEU A 8 7.46 -37.68 -4.68
N ARG A 9 8.04 -38.38 -3.70
CA ARG A 9 7.33 -38.84 -2.50
C ARG A 9 7.07 -37.66 -1.58
N CYS A 10 5.91 -37.03 -1.73
CA CYS A 10 5.36 -36.14 -0.71
C CYS A 10 4.49 -36.98 0.25
N TRP A 11 4.97 -37.15 1.49
CA TRP A 11 4.26 -37.84 2.58
C TRP A 11 3.18 -36.92 3.17
N ILE A 12 2.11 -36.71 2.41
CA ILE A 12 0.83 -36.25 2.95
C ILE A 12 -0.19 -37.19 2.32
N ARG A 13 -0.99 -37.89 3.13
CA ARG A 13 -2.00 -38.88 2.68
C ARG A 13 -2.88 -38.26 1.58
N GLY A 14 -2.50 -38.49 0.33
CA GLY A 14 -3.00 -37.76 -0.83
C GLY A 14 -4.00 -38.60 -1.60
N LEU A 15 -5.23 -38.10 -1.69
CA LEU A 15 -6.21 -38.50 -2.68
C LEU A 15 -5.53 -38.50 -4.07
N LYS A 16 -5.36 -39.68 -4.66
CA LYS A 16 -4.80 -39.83 -6.01
C LYS A 16 -5.65 -39.01 -7.00
N THR A 17 -5.03 -38.03 -7.66
CA THR A 17 -5.68 -37.26 -8.72
C THR A 17 -5.71 -38.10 -9.99
N THR A 18 -6.81 -38.80 -10.22
CA THR A 18 -7.13 -39.35 -11.55
C THR A 18 -7.45 -38.21 -12.53
N PRO A 19 -7.34 -38.42 -13.85
CA PRO A 19 -7.66 -37.39 -14.86
C PRO A 19 -9.08 -36.83 -14.72
N GLY A 20 -10.04 -37.67 -14.30
CA GLY A 20 -11.41 -37.25 -13.98
C GLY A 20 -11.49 -36.30 -12.77
N ASN A 21 -10.70 -36.56 -11.72
CA ASN A 21 -10.63 -35.69 -10.53
C ASN A 21 -9.93 -34.34 -10.84
N HIS A 22 -9.02 -34.29 -11.83
CA HIS A 22 -8.38 -33.04 -12.24
C HIS A 22 -9.37 -32.09 -12.93
N ARG A 23 -10.22 -32.60 -13.84
CA ARG A 23 -11.28 -31.80 -14.50
C ARG A 23 -12.31 -31.26 -13.50
N GLN A 24 -12.70 -32.07 -12.51
CA GLN A 24 -13.61 -31.64 -11.43
C GLN A 24 -12.99 -30.57 -10.53
N LYS A 25 -11.68 -30.64 -10.27
CA LYS A 25 -10.96 -29.60 -9.52
C LYS A 25 -10.83 -28.29 -10.31
N ILE A 26 -10.65 -28.36 -11.64
CA ILE A 26 -10.63 -27.16 -12.49
C ILE A 26 -11.99 -26.48 -12.49
N SER A 27 -13.09 -27.22 -12.73
CA SER A 27 -14.44 -26.65 -12.75
C SER A 27 -14.87 -26.09 -11.38
N TYR A 28 -14.43 -26.72 -10.28
CA TYR A 28 -14.65 -26.19 -8.94
C TYR A 28 -13.88 -24.87 -8.70
N LYS A 29 -12.60 -24.81 -9.11
CA LYS A 29 -11.80 -23.59 -8.98
C LYS A 29 -12.39 -22.43 -9.77
N THR A 30 -12.75 -22.63 -11.04
CA THR A 30 -13.39 -21.58 -11.85
C THR A 30 -14.72 -21.13 -11.26
N ARG A 31 -15.56 -22.06 -10.79
CA ARG A 31 -16.83 -21.72 -10.14
C ARG A 31 -16.64 -20.95 -8.84
N TYR A 32 -15.64 -21.32 -8.04
CA TYR A 32 -15.31 -20.64 -6.78
C TYR A 32 -14.80 -19.21 -7.02
N HIS A 33 -13.88 -19.02 -7.97
CA HIS A 33 -13.40 -17.69 -8.35
C HIS A 33 -14.54 -16.81 -8.87
N TRP A 34 -15.41 -17.34 -9.73
CA TRP A 34 -16.58 -16.60 -10.21
C TRP A 34 -17.52 -16.17 -9.08
N LEU A 35 -17.77 -17.07 -8.10
CA LEU A 35 -18.61 -16.75 -6.94
C LEU A 35 -17.99 -15.64 -6.08
N LEU A 36 -16.67 -15.67 -5.87
CA LEU A 36 -15.93 -14.63 -5.16
C LEU A 36 -15.98 -13.29 -5.90
N ASP A 37 -15.80 -13.29 -7.23
CA ASP A 37 -15.86 -12.08 -8.05
C ASP A 37 -17.25 -11.45 -8.01
N LEU A 38 -18.30 -12.26 -8.04
CA LEU A 38 -19.68 -11.82 -7.85
C LEU A 38 -19.91 -11.20 -6.46
N GLN A 39 -19.40 -11.81 -5.40
CA GLN A 39 -19.50 -11.26 -4.04
C GLN A 39 -18.75 -9.94 -3.92
N LYS A 40 -17.51 -9.85 -4.44
CA LYS A 40 -16.73 -8.60 -4.49
C LYS A 40 -17.49 -7.51 -5.26
N SER A 41 -18.06 -7.84 -6.42
CA SER A 41 -18.84 -6.90 -7.23
C SER A 41 -20.10 -6.40 -6.50
N ARG A 42 -20.85 -7.29 -5.85
CA ARG A 42 -22.03 -6.93 -5.04
C ARG A 42 -21.68 -6.03 -3.86
N GLN A 43 -20.57 -6.32 -3.17
CA GLN A 43 -20.10 -5.47 -2.07
C GLN A 43 -19.68 -4.08 -2.56
N ARG A 44 -18.99 -3.98 -3.70
CA ARG A 44 -18.60 -2.69 -4.31
C ARG A 44 -19.81 -1.87 -4.78
N ALA A 45 -20.85 -2.52 -5.30
CA ALA A 45 -22.10 -1.84 -5.66
C ALA A 45 -22.80 -1.23 -4.43
N ARG A 46 -22.69 -1.89 -3.26
CA ARG A 46 -23.25 -1.40 -2.00
C ARG A 46 -22.38 -0.34 -1.33
N TYR A 47 -21.06 -0.45 -1.48
CA TYR A 47 -20.06 0.39 -0.82
C TYR A 47 -19.05 0.90 -1.87
N PRO A 48 -19.35 2.03 -2.55
CA PRO A 48 -18.53 2.55 -3.64
C PRO A 48 -17.12 3.01 -3.21
N TRP A 49 -16.85 3.10 -1.91
CA TRP A 49 -15.53 3.42 -1.35
C TRP A 49 -14.62 2.19 -1.15
N ILE A 50 -15.08 0.97 -1.40
CA ILE A 50 -14.21 -0.22 -1.37
C ILE A 50 -13.16 -0.05 -2.48
N PRO A 51 -11.85 -0.02 -2.15
CA PRO A 51 -10.81 0.16 -3.15
C PRO A 51 -10.90 -0.94 -4.20
N ARG A 52 -10.90 -0.54 -5.47
CA ARG A 52 -10.61 -1.51 -6.54
C ARG A 52 -9.14 -1.86 -6.38
N GLU A 53 -8.84 -3.16 -6.33
CA GLU A 53 -7.45 -3.61 -6.48
C GLU A 53 -6.95 -2.99 -7.79
N PRO A 54 -5.85 -2.20 -7.77
CA PRO A 54 -5.33 -1.62 -8.98
C PRO A 54 -4.96 -2.76 -9.93
N PRO A 55 -5.22 -2.62 -11.25
CA PRO A 55 -4.90 -3.69 -12.18
C PRO A 55 -3.40 -3.94 -12.16
N THR A 56 -2.96 -5.06 -11.58
CA THR A 56 -1.54 -5.43 -11.48
C THR A 56 -0.99 -5.99 -12.80
N LYS A 57 -1.87 -6.22 -13.77
CA LYS A 57 -1.56 -6.88 -15.04
C LYS A 57 -2.17 -6.08 -16.18
N ALA A 58 -1.38 -5.89 -17.23
CA ALA A 58 -1.82 -5.30 -18.47
C ALA A 58 -1.68 -6.32 -19.60
N GLU A 59 -2.63 -6.32 -20.54
CA GLU A 59 -2.52 -7.10 -21.75
C GLU A 59 -1.75 -6.29 -22.80
N ILE A 60 -0.53 -6.72 -23.12
CA ILE A 60 0.33 -6.10 -24.13
C ILE A 60 0.54 -7.14 -25.23
N ASN A 61 0.06 -6.85 -26.44
CA ASN A 61 0.18 -7.74 -27.61
C ASN A 61 -0.37 -9.16 -27.37
N GLY A 62 -1.52 -9.27 -26.67
CA GLY A 62 -2.15 -10.56 -26.36
C GLY A 62 -1.43 -11.38 -25.28
N GLN A 63 -0.41 -10.81 -24.65
CA GLN A 63 0.29 -11.41 -23.50
C GLN A 63 -0.06 -10.63 -22.23
N LEU A 64 -0.39 -11.37 -21.18
CA LEU A 64 -0.65 -10.82 -19.86
C LEU A 64 0.69 -10.52 -19.17
N VAL A 65 1.06 -9.25 -19.08
CA VAL A 65 2.31 -8.79 -18.46
C VAL A 65 2.01 -8.22 -17.08
N GLU A 66 2.75 -8.68 -16.06
CA GLU A 66 2.70 -8.10 -14.71
C GLU A 66 3.59 -6.85 -14.68
N LEU A 67 3.01 -5.71 -14.27
CA LEU A 67 3.73 -4.44 -14.18
C LEU A 67 4.10 -4.20 -12.71
N PRO A 68 5.39 -4.32 -12.34
CA PRO A 68 5.81 -4.19 -10.94
C PRO A 68 5.51 -2.80 -10.37
N GLU A 69 5.50 -1.75 -11.18
CA GLU A 69 5.15 -0.38 -10.78
C GLU A 69 3.68 -0.24 -10.36
N MET A 70 2.82 -1.18 -10.79
CA MET A 70 1.41 -1.23 -10.42
C MET A 70 1.16 -2.08 -9.16
N THR A 71 2.20 -2.71 -8.61
CA THR A 71 2.12 -3.45 -7.35
C THR A 71 2.18 -2.48 -6.17
N LEU A 72 1.31 -2.70 -5.18
CA LEU A 72 1.30 -1.90 -3.96
C LEU A 72 2.45 -2.35 -3.04
N GLU A 73 3.39 -1.46 -2.78
CA GLU A 73 4.46 -1.69 -1.82
C GLU A 73 4.10 -1.09 -0.45
N TYR A 74 4.02 -1.94 0.57
CA TYR A 74 3.84 -1.48 1.95
C TYR A 74 5.20 -1.07 2.53
N ILE A 75 5.42 0.23 2.65
CA ILE A 75 6.61 0.78 3.30
C ILE A 75 6.45 0.64 4.82
N VAL A 76 7.01 -0.44 5.37
CA VAL A 76 7.03 -0.69 6.82
C VAL A 76 8.38 -0.27 7.40
N PRO A 77 8.44 0.56 8.45
CA PRO A 77 9.69 0.87 9.13
C PRO A 77 10.41 -0.41 9.58
N LYS A 78 11.73 -0.50 9.37
CA LYS A 78 12.50 -1.72 9.63
C LYS A 78 12.42 -2.19 11.09
N ASN A 79 12.35 -1.24 12.04
CA ASN A 79 12.38 -1.52 13.47
C ASN A 79 11.20 -0.85 14.19
N LEU A 80 10.17 -1.62 14.51
CA LEU A 80 9.04 -1.15 15.34
C LEU A 80 9.24 -1.47 16.83
N ALA A 81 10.25 -2.28 17.17
CA ALA A 81 10.51 -2.72 18.55
C ALA A 81 10.91 -1.57 19.49
N GLN A 82 11.46 -0.48 18.96
CA GLN A 82 11.89 0.70 19.71
C GLN A 82 10.81 1.79 19.77
N SER A 83 9.59 1.53 19.27
CA SER A 83 8.52 2.53 19.31
C SER A 83 7.98 2.73 20.73
N GLU A 84 8.22 3.92 21.27
CA GLU A 84 7.64 4.38 22.53
C GLU A 84 6.13 4.60 22.39
N LEU A 85 5.71 5.09 21.21
CA LEU A 85 4.31 5.38 20.90
C LEU A 85 3.47 4.09 20.90
N LYS A 86 2.33 4.16 21.60
CA LYS A 86 1.33 3.09 21.71
C LYS A 86 0.05 3.48 20.96
N PRO A 87 -0.76 2.51 20.51
CA PRO A 87 -2.01 2.80 19.80
C PRO A 87 -3.07 3.48 20.68
N TYR A 88 -2.95 3.36 22.01
CA TYR A 88 -3.87 3.97 22.97
C TYR A 88 -3.14 5.02 23.81
N VAL A 89 -3.90 6.03 24.21
CA VAL A 89 -3.42 7.13 25.07
C VAL A 89 -3.95 6.89 26.49
N GLU A 90 -3.14 7.24 27.49
CA GLU A 90 -3.57 7.19 28.88
C GLU A 90 -4.70 8.16 29.17
N TRP A 91 -5.68 7.75 29.97
CA TRP A 91 -6.83 8.59 30.34
C TRP A 91 -6.44 9.87 31.10
N ARG A 92 -5.28 9.83 31.78
CA ARG A 92 -4.77 10.97 32.57
C ARG A 92 -4.09 12.03 31.71
N ALA A 93 -3.85 11.75 30.43
CA ALA A 93 -3.21 12.69 29.53
C ALA A 93 -4.13 13.90 29.28
N GLU A 94 -3.57 15.10 29.40
CA GLU A 94 -4.27 16.32 29.04
C GLU A 94 -4.52 16.34 27.53
N THR A 95 -5.75 16.68 27.13
CA THR A 95 -6.09 16.82 25.71
C THR A 95 -5.64 18.20 25.24
N PRO A 96 -4.63 18.31 24.36
CA PRO A 96 -4.17 19.62 23.91
C PRO A 96 -5.22 20.25 22.98
N MET A 97 -5.56 21.51 23.24
CA MET A 97 -6.35 22.34 22.31
C MET A 97 -5.43 22.85 21.20
N THR A 98 -5.15 21.99 20.21
CA THR A 98 -4.38 22.39 19.03
C THR A 98 -5.30 23.02 17.99
N PRO A 99 -5.05 24.29 17.62
CA PRO A 99 -5.87 24.94 16.62
C PRO A 99 -5.49 24.41 15.21
N PRO A 100 -6.36 24.55 14.19
CA PRO A 100 -6.18 23.89 12.90
C PRO A 100 -4.87 24.29 12.21
N LEU A 101 -4.24 23.30 11.57
CA LEU A 101 -3.02 23.51 10.78
C LEU A 101 -3.37 24.24 9.48
N THR A 102 -3.00 25.51 9.39
CA THR A 102 -3.19 26.34 8.19
C THR A 102 -1.84 26.59 7.51
N ALA A 103 -1.86 26.87 6.21
CA ALA A 103 -0.65 27.17 5.44
C ALA A 103 0.16 28.33 6.07
N ARG A 104 -0.52 29.36 6.58
CA ARG A 104 0.10 30.48 7.31
C ARG A 104 0.84 30.00 8.55
N ARG A 105 0.24 29.14 9.37
CA ARG A 105 0.90 28.61 10.57
C ARG A 105 2.09 27.73 10.26
N LEU A 106 1.99 26.91 9.22
CA LEU A 106 3.13 26.11 8.75
C LEU A 106 4.28 27.01 8.29
N PHE A 107 3.97 28.08 7.56
CA PHE A 107 4.96 29.07 7.15
C PHE A 107 5.60 29.75 8.35
N ASP A 108 4.78 30.21 9.29
CA ASP A 108 5.23 30.91 10.49
C ASP A 108 6.12 30.00 11.35
N GLN A 109 5.77 28.72 11.51
CA GLN A 109 6.57 27.78 12.29
C GLN A 109 7.91 27.40 11.63
N LYS A 110 7.94 27.24 10.30
CA LYS A 110 9.11 26.69 9.61
C LYS A 110 10.08 27.76 9.10
N TYR A 111 9.57 28.90 8.64
CA TYR A 111 10.36 29.87 7.89
C TYR A 111 10.49 31.24 8.56
N PHE A 112 9.54 31.63 9.43
CA PHE A 112 9.50 33.00 9.96
C PHE A 112 10.74 33.38 10.76
N SER A 113 11.20 32.51 11.67
CA SER A 113 12.42 32.76 12.47
C SER A 113 13.64 32.96 11.57
N SER A 114 13.84 32.07 10.60
CA SER A 114 14.96 32.18 9.65
C SER A 114 14.86 33.43 8.76
N ILE A 115 13.66 33.82 8.33
CA ILE A 115 13.46 35.06 7.56
C ILE A 115 13.79 36.29 8.42
N GLN A 116 13.36 36.29 9.68
CA GLN A 116 13.62 37.39 10.58
C GLN A 116 15.12 37.56 10.84
N GLU A 117 15.84 36.47 11.12
CA GLU A 117 17.30 36.47 11.30
C GLU A 117 18.03 37.02 10.06
N MET A 118 17.65 36.57 8.85
CA MET A 118 18.27 37.06 7.62
C MET A 118 17.96 38.54 7.33
N ASN A 119 16.79 39.01 7.73
CA ASN A 119 16.39 40.40 7.60
C ASN A 119 17.16 41.29 8.60
N GLU A 120 17.37 40.82 9.83
CA GLU A 120 18.23 41.48 10.84
C GLU A 120 19.70 41.54 10.40
N GLN A 121 20.16 40.55 9.64
CA GLN A 121 21.48 40.54 8.99
C GLN A 121 21.59 41.50 7.79
N GLY A 122 20.49 42.14 7.37
CA GLY A 122 20.46 43.11 6.28
C GLY A 122 20.50 42.49 4.87
N MET A 123 20.14 41.21 4.71
CA MET A 123 20.11 40.58 3.39
C MET A 123 18.96 41.12 2.52
N GLU A 124 19.18 41.18 1.22
CA GLU A 124 18.17 41.62 0.27
C GLU A 124 17.04 40.56 0.14
N LYS A 125 15.80 41.02 -0.09
CA LYS A 125 14.62 40.15 -0.13
C LYS A 125 14.74 39.01 -1.15
N ASP A 126 15.34 39.28 -2.30
CA ASP A 126 15.50 38.29 -3.38
C ASP A 126 16.50 37.19 -3.00
N GLU A 127 17.53 37.53 -2.21
CA GLU A 127 18.50 36.57 -1.70
C GLU A 127 17.89 35.66 -0.64
N ILE A 128 17.06 36.24 0.24
CA ILE A 128 16.31 35.49 1.27
C ILE A 128 15.40 34.44 0.61
N ILE A 129 14.66 34.83 -0.43
CA ILE A 129 13.74 33.92 -1.13
C ILE A 129 14.50 32.77 -1.80
N LYS A 130 15.61 33.05 -2.50
CA LYS A 130 16.44 32.01 -3.14
C LYS A 130 16.97 30.99 -2.12
N ARG A 131 17.42 31.46 -0.95
CA ARG A 131 17.96 30.61 0.11
C ARG A 131 16.91 29.68 0.70
N ILE A 132 15.67 30.17 0.85
CA ILE A 132 14.54 29.37 1.33
C ILE A 132 14.12 28.31 0.31
N GLN A 133 14.13 28.63 -0.99
CA GLN A 133 13.77 27.69 -2.05
C GLN A 133 14.80 26.56 -2.24
N SER A 134 16.06 26.78 -1.88
CA SER A 134 17.14 25.80 -2.01
C SER A 134 17.17 24.71 -0.92
N ARG A 135 16.33 24.83 0.11
CA ARG A 135 16.22 23.89 1.25
C ARG A 135 15.14 22.85 1.05
#